data_AF-A0AA39W226-F1
#
_entry.id   AF-A0AA39W226-F1
#
_cell.length_a   1.000
_cell.length_b   1.000
_cell.length_c   1.000
_cell.angle_alpha   90.00
_cell.angle_beta   90.00
_cell.angle_gamma   90.00
#
_symmetry.space_group_name_H-M   'P 1'
#
loop_
_entity.id
_entity.type
_entity.pdbx_description
1 polymer ?
#
loop_
_entity_poly.entity_id
_entity_poly.type
_entity_poly.pdbx_seq_one_letter_code
_entity_poly.pdbx_strand_id
1 'polypeptide(L)'
;MLISTTSDEISEKLRLIDAVQRLGVAYHFEREIGDALDKIYNGCDGDDNNLHTAALRFRLLRQQGYYVPCDVFEKFKDDQGKFKTSLIDDVAGMLCLYEAAYLGIPEEDILDEAIAFTTSHLELMVTNDQVISHDHHHHLVEEINHAMNRPIRKGLPRLEARYYINIYSGDESHNQILLNFAKLDFNMLQVQHQKELSNITEWWKILDFATKLPYARDRVVECYFWIMGMCSEPQYSFTRITLTKVIAMASVLDDTYDAFGTYEELELLTDAIQRWDISVMDGLPEYMKYLYRALVDVYREAEEEMISKELGRSYYMPYAIEAMKRLVQAYFVEAKWCKDGYVPKVEEYMQNSLVSSGYPMLATTCFLSMGDIANQQAFDWISNDPSIIKASAIIARLMDDIVSHEFEQEREHVASSVECYMKQHRISKEEVIKLFRKEISNAWKDINRECLKPTAAVPMPLLVCILNLSRAMDVIYKDDDGYTNSHILKDHISSGDKLKFANHAPDPNCYAKVIMVAGDHRVGIFAKERIGVGEELFYDCRYEADRAPAWARKPEASGSKKEDGAPSSGRAKKLA
;
A
#
# COMPACT_ATOMS: atom_id res chain seq x y z
N MET A 1 -10.38 -39.88 13.64
CA MET A 1 -11.80 -40.25 13.76
C MET A 1 -12.56 -39.30 12.85
N LEU A 2 -13.12 -39.82 11.75
CA LEU A 2 -13.90 -39.07 10.76
C LEU A 2 -15.25 -38.73 11.39
N ILE A 3 -15.44 -37.49 11.82
CA ILE A 3 -16.73 -36.98 12.27
C ILE A 3 -17.17 -35.98 11.20
N SER A 4 -18.33 -36.25 10.62
CA SER A 4 -19.11 -35.34 9.78
C SER A 4 -19.14 -33.94 10.41
N THR A 5 -18.39 -33.00 9.85
CA THR A 5 -18.47 -31.58 10.22
C THR A 5 -19.81 -31.02 9.78
N THR A 6 -20.56 -30.43 10.70
CA THR A 6 -21.85 -29.79 10.38
C THR A 6 -21.64 -28.47 9.63
N SER A 7 -22.66 -27.96 8.93
CA SER A 7 -22.59 -26.67 8.23
C SER A 7 -22.27 -25.51 9.19
N ASP A 8 -22.77 -25.57 10.43
CA ASP A 8 -22.56 -24.53 11.45
C ASP A 8 -21.09 -24.51 11.91
N GLU A 9 -20.47 -25.68 12.10
CA GLU A 9 -19.04 -25.79 12.43
C GLU A 9 -18.14 -25.22 11.32
N ILE A 10 -18.51 -25.40 10.05
CA ILE A 10 -17.76 -24.83 8.91
C ILE A 10 -17.87 -23.30 8.93
N SER A 11 -19.07 -22.75 9.12
CA SER A 11 -19.30 -21.30 9.17
C SER A 11 -18.53 -20.63 10.32
N GLU A 12 -18.55 -21.21 11.52
CA GLU A 12 -17.75 -20.72 12.66
C GLU A 12 -16.26 -20.73 12.37
N LYS A 13 -15.76 -21.81 11.74
CA LYS A 13 -14.35 -21.94 11.40
C LYS A 13 -13.92 -20.92 10.35
N LEU A 14 -14.74 -20.68 9.33
CA LEU A 14 -14.50 -19.65 8.31
C LEU A 14 -14.46 -18.25 8.93
N ARG A 15 -15.40 -17.92 9.83
CA ARG A 15 -15.41 -16.63 10.55
C ARG A 15 -14.16 -16.44 11.41
N LEU A 16 -13.70 -17.49 12.10
CA LEU A 16 -12.48 -17.42 12.89
C LEU A 16 -11.25 -17.20 12.00
N ILE A 17 -11.14 -17.92 10.89
CA ILE A 17 -10.03 -17.74 9.93
C ILE A 17 -10.03 -16.32 9.38
N ASP A 18 -11.20 -15.82 8.98
CA ASP A 18 -11.36 -14.45 8.49
C ASP A 18 -10.95 -13.42 9.53
N ALA A 19 -11.40 -13.55 10.77
CA ALA A 19 -11.03 -12.66 11.85
C ALA A 19 -9.51 -12.67 12.09
N VAL A 20 -8.88 -13.84 12.12
CA VAL A 20 -7.42 -13.99 12.30
C VAL A 20 -6.64 -13.32 11.15
N GLN A 21 -7.11 -13.46 9.91
CA GLN A 21 -6.51 -12.82 8.73
C GLN A 21 -6.71 -11.31 8.74
N ARG A 22 -7.95 -10.83 8.92
CA ARG A 22 -8.29 -9.41 8.92
C ARG A 22 -7.66 -8.68 10.10
N LEU A 23 -7.39 -9.33 11.23
CA LEU A 23 -6.65 -8.76 12.36
C LEU A 23 -5.13 -8.71 12.15
N GLY A 24 -4.63 -9.24 11.03
CA GLY A 24 -3.21 -9.17 10.67
C GLY A 24 -2.31 -10.11 11.48
N VAL A 25 -2.87 -11.16 12.09
CA VAL A 25 -2.11 -12.12 12.92
C VAL A 25 -2.05 -13.54 12.33
N ALA A 26 -2.52 -13.72 11.09
CA ALA A 26 -2.55 -15.02 10.43
C ALA A 26 -1.18 -15.67 10.23
N TYR A 27 -0.09 -14.88 10.15
CA TYR A 27 1.26 -15.41 9.99
C TYR A 27 1.75 -16.24 11.20
N HIS A 28 1.08 -16.15 12.36
CA HIS A 28 1.32 -17.03 13.51
C HIS A 28 0.63 -18.39 13.41
N PHE A 29 -0.32 -18.53 12.48
CA PHE A 29 -1.22 -19.69 12.38
C PHE A 29 -1.27 -20.26 10.94
N GLU A 30 -0.23 -20.03 10.13
CA GLU A 30 -0.23 -20.40 8.70
C GLU A 30 -0.55 -21.87 8.47
N ARG A 31 0.05 -22.76 9.27
CA ARG A 31 -0.17 -24.20 9.18
C ARG A 31 -1.61 -24.56 9.58
N GLU A 32 -2.09 -24.03 10.71
CA GLU A 32 -3.43 -24.30 11.23
C GLU A 32 -4.51 -23.81 10.26
N ILE A 33 -4.32 -22.63 9.67
CA ILE A 33 -5.20 -22.07 8.63
C ILE A 33 -5.14 -22.93 7.37
N GLY A 34 -3.93 -23.31 6.92
CA GLY A 34 -3.73 -24.16 5.75
C GLY A 34 -4.43 -25.51 5.89
N ASP A 35 -4.21 -26.22 7.00
CA ASP A 35 -4.84 -27.50 7.31
C ASP A 35 -6.37 -27.38 7.43
N ALA A 36 -6.86 -26.26 7.96
CA ALA A 36 -8.29 -26.00 8.07
C ALA A 36 -8.94 -25.80 6.71
N LEU A 37 -8.33 -24.98 5.84
CA LEU A 37 -8.86 -24.67 4.52
C LEU A 37 -8.71 -25.85 3.55
N ASP A 38 -7.64 -26.65 3.66
CA ASP A 38 -7.51 -27.89 2.89
C ASP A 38 -8.65 -28.87 3.19
N LYS A 39 -9.02 -29.01 4.47
CA LYS A 39 -10.19 -29.83 4.86
C LYS A 39 -11.51 -29.27 4.35
N ILE A 40 -11.68 -27.94 4.36
CA ILE A 40 -12.89 -27.28 3.84
C ILE A 40 -12.97 -27.40 2.32
N TYR A 41 -11.83 -27.37 1.63
CA TYR A 41 -11.74 -27.52 0.18
C TYR A 41 -12.03 -28.96 -0.27
N ASN A 42 -11.46 -29.95 0.42
CA ASN A 42 -11.61 -31.38 0.09
C ASN A 42 -12.87 -32.04 0.70
N GLY A 43 -13.58 -31.35 1.60
CA GLY A 43 -14.82 -31.83 2.22
C GLY A 43 -16.00 -31.84 1.25
N CYS A 44 -17.02 -32.66 1.50
CA CYS A 44 -18.25 -32.68 0.72
C CYS A 44 -18.96 -31.33 0.78
N ASP A 45 -19.55 -30.91 -0.35
CA ASP A 45 -20.33 -29.69 -0.52
C ASP A 45 -21.28 -29.47 0.65
N GLY A 46 -20.89 -28.58 1.57
CA GLY A 46 -21.87 -27.88 2.36
C GLY A 46 -22.76 -27.16 1.37
N ASP A 47 -24.05 -27.50 1.34
CA ASP A 47 -25.04 -26.72 0.63
C ASP A 47 -25.13 -25.36 1.34
N ASP A 48 -24.21 -24.46 0.99
CA ASP A 48 -24.06 -23.12 1.57
C ASP A 48 -25.25 -22.28 1.10
N ASN A 49 -26.46 -22.58 1.58
CA ASN A 49 -27.71 -21.88 1.22
C ASN A 49 -27.68 -20.41 1.66
N ASN A 50 -26.75 -20.05 2.54
CA ASN A 50 -26.50 -18.70 3.01
C ASN A 50 -25.45 -18.00 2.12
N LEU A 51 -25.80 -16.83 1.59
CA LEU A 51 -24.93 -16.01 0.74
C LEU A 51 -23.61 -15.66 1.43
N HIS A 52 -23.67 -15.22 2.69
CA HIS A 52 -22.49 -14.84 3.47
C HIS A 52 -21.50 -16.01 3.60
N THR A 53 -21.97 -17.22 3.94
CA THR A 53 -21.09 -18.39 4.07
C THR A 53 -20.48 -18.81 2.74
N ALA A 54 -21.26 -18.82 1.66
CA ALA A 54 -20.77 -19.15 0.32
C ALA A 54 -19.71 -18.15 -0.16
N ALA A 55 -19.98 -16.86 -0.01
CA ALA A 55 -19.05 -15.79 -0.38
C ALA A 55 -17.77 -15.82 0.47
N LEU A 56 -17.89 -16.04 1.79
CA LEU A 56 -16.75 -16.10 2.69
C LEU A 56 -15.85 -17.30 2.38
N ARG A 57 -16.46 -18.48 2.18
CA ARG A 57 -15.74 -19.70 1.79
C ARG A 57 -15.00 -19.50 0.47
N PHE A 58 -15.67 -18.97 -0.55
CA PHE A 58 -15.08 -18.65 -1.85
C PHE A 58 -13.89 -17.71 -1.70
N ARG A 59 -14.05 -16.61 -0.96
CA ARG A 59 -13.01 -15.61 -0.73
C ARG A 59 -11.78 -16.20 -0.05
N LEU A 60 -11.95 -16.87 1.09
CA LEU A 60 -10.85 -17.42 1.88
C LEU A 60 -10.09 -18.52 1.13
N LEU A 61 -10.80 -19.38 0.40
CA LEU A 61 -10.17 -20.44 -0.40
C LEU A 61 -9.35 -19.86 -1.56
N ARG A 62 -9.89 -18.91 -2.32
CA ARG A 62 -9.15 -18.25 -3.42
C ARG A 62 -7.97 -17.43 -2.91
N GLN A 63 -8.10 -16.76 -1.76
CA GLN A 63 -6.98 -16.07 -1.12
C GLN A 63 -5.81 -17.01 -0.79
N GLN A 64 -6.08 -18.28 -0.48
CA GLN A 64 -5.06 -19.32 -0.27
C GLN A 64 -4.65 -20.10 -1.53
N GLY A 65 -5.10 -19.67 -2.71
CA GLY A 65 -4.71 -20.25 -3.98
C GLY A 65 -5.50 -21.49 -4.37
N TYR A 66 -6.60 -21.82 -3.68
CA TYR A 66 -7.50 -22.88 -4.12
C TYR A 66 -8.40 -22.36 -5.25
N TYR A 67 -8.49 -23.11 -6.33
CA TYR A 67 -9.45 -22.81 -7.40
C TYR A 67 -10.85 -23.23 -6.96
N VAL A 68 -11.71 -22.25 -6.69
CA VAL A 68 -13.14 -22.47 -6.42
C VAL A 68 -13.93 -21.88 -7.59
N PRO A 69 -14.69 -22.68 -8.33
CA PRO A 69 -15.55 -22.21 -9.41
C PRO A 69 -16.53 -21.10 -8.96
N CYS A 70 -16.78 -20.11 -9.82
CA CYS A 70 -17.72 -19.01 -9.53
C CYS A 70 -19.20 -19.40 -9.72
N ASP A 71 -19.48 -20.59 -10.30
CA ASP A 71 -20.83 -21.15 -10.45
C ASP A 71 -21.53 -21.43 -9.10
N VAL A 72 -20.77 -21.47 -8.00
CA VAL A 72 -21.32 -21.48 -6.63
C VAL A 72 -22.31 -20.34 -6.39
N PHE A 73 -22.19 -19.24 -7.14
CA PHE A 73 -23.09 -18.09 -7.03
C PHE A 73 -24.34 -18.15 -7.91
N GLU A 74 -24.44 -19.10 -8.85
CA GLU A 74 -25.60 -19.24 -9.75
C GLU A 74 -26.90 -19.51 -8.98
N LYS A 75 -26.82 -20.23 -7.85
CA LYS A 75 -27.99 -20.48 -6.98
C LYS A 75 -28.59 -19.22 -6.36
N PHE A 76 -27.84 -18.11 -6.33
CA PHE A 76 -28.31 -16.81 -5.88
C PHE A 76 -28.88 -15.95 -7.01
N LYS A 77 -28.95 -16.47 -8.24
CA LYS A 77 -29.60 -15.84 -9.39
C LYS A 77 -31.03 -16.34 -9.61
N ASP A 78 -31.88 -15.48 -10.14
CA ASP A 78 -33.24 -15.77 -10.56
C ASP A 78 -33.29 -16.45 -11.94
N ASP A 79 -34.49 -16.82 -12.39
CA ASP A 79 -34.70 -17.48 -13.69
C ASP A 79 -34.32 -16.59 -14.90
N GLN A 80 -34.08 -15.28 -14.69
CA GLN A 80 -33.59 -14.35 -15.71
C GLN A 80 -32.05 -14.25 -15.70
N GLY A 81 -31.37 -14.99 -14.82
CA GLY A 81 -29.92 -14.96 -14.66
C GLY A 81 -29.40 -13.74 -13.92
N LYS A 82 -30.24 -13.03 -13.15
CA LYS A 82 -29.83 -11.86 -12.34
C LYS A 82 -29.78 -12.23 -10.85
N PHE A 83 -28.91 -11.60 -10.08
CA PHE A 83 -28.91 -11.79 -8.62
C PHE A 83 -30.28 -11.46 -8.02
N LYS A 84 -30.79 -12.37 -7.19
CA LYS A 84 -32.14 -12.29 -6.61
C LYS A 84 -32.27 -11.02 -5.77
N THR A 85 -33.37 -10.28 -5.95
CA THR A 85 -33.67 -9.10 -5.12
C THR A 85 -33.91 -9.44 -3.65
N SER A 86 -34.22 -10.71 -3.33
CA SER A 86 -34.33 -11.19 -1.94
C SER A 86 -33.00 -11.16 -1.18
N LEU A 87 -31.87 -10.98 -1.85
CA LEU A 87 -30.55 -10.85 -1.21
C LEU A 87 -30.33 -9.46 -0.60
N ILE A 88 -31.13 -8.46 -0.98
CA ILE A 88 -30.98 -7.07 -0.56
C ILE A 88 -31.14 -6.92 0.96
N ASP A 89 -31.93 -7.80 1.58
CA ASP A 89 -32.14 -7.82 3.03
C ASP A 89 -30.94 -8.42 3.79
N ASP A 90 -30.07 -9.21 3.13
CA ASP A 90 -28.85 -9.80 3.72
C ASP A 90 -27.63 -8.92 3.44
N VAL A 91 -27.55 -7.80 4.18
CA VAL A 91 -26.51 -6.79 4.02
C VAL A 91 -25.11 -7.34 4.24
N ALA A 92 -24.94 -8.19 5.27
CA ALA A 92 -23.66 -8.83 5.56
C ALA A 92 -23.26 -9.81 4.45
N GLY A 93 -24.23 -10.58 3.93
CA GLY A 93 -24.04 -11.42 2.75
C GLY A 93 -23.66 -10.64 1.50
N MET A 94 -24.31 -9.50 1.23
CA MET A 94 -23.98 -8.63 0.10
C MET A 94 -22.57 -8.04 0.22
N LEU A 95 -22.17 -7.55 1.40
CA LEU A 95 -20.82 -7.04 1.63
C LEU A 95 -19.78 -8.15 1.45
N CYS A 96 -20.06 -9.36 1.95
CA CYS A 96 -19.16 -10.50 1.77
C CYS A 96 -19.05 -10.92 0.29
N LEU A 97 -20.16 -10.89 -0.46
CA LEU A 97 -20.17 -11.13 -1.91
C LEU A 97 -19.38 -10.07 -2.68
N TYR A 98 -19.55 -8.78 -2.32
CA TYR A 98 -18.78 -7.68 -2.89
C TYR A 98 -17.28 -7.92 -2.72
N GLU A 99 -16.84 -8.24 -1.50
CA GLU A 99 -15.43 -8.53 -1.20
C GLU A 99 -14.91 -9.79 -1.91
N ALA A 100 -15.74 -10.83 -2.00
CA ALA A 100 -15.41 -12.08 -2.68
C ALA A 100 -15.25 -11.88 -4.20
N ALA A 101 -16.08 -11.04 -4.81
CA ALA A 101 -16.10 -10.83 -6.25
C ALA A 101 -14.82 -10.19 -6.79
N TYR A 102 -14.08 -9.42 -5.99
CA TYR A 102 -12.76 -8.90 -6.35
C TYR A 102 -11.66 -9.97 -6.50
N LEU A 103 -11.94 -11.24 -6.17
CA LEU A 103 -11.08 -12.39 -6.46
C LEU A 103 -11.38 -13.06 -7.81
N GLY A 104 -12.19 -12.43 -8.65
CA GLY A 104 -12.47 -12.94 -10.00
C GLY A 104 -11.23 -13.05 -10.87
N ILE A 105 -11.25 -14.02 -11.76
CA ILE A 105 -10.23 -14.21 -12.81
C ILE A 105 -10.85 -13.86 -14.18
N PRO A 106 -10.06 -13.73 -15.27
CA PRO A 106 -10.62 -13.41 -16.58
C PRO A 106 -11.62 -14.49 -17.01
N GLU A 107 -12.68 -14.06 -17.70
CA GLU A 107 -13.83 -14.87 -18.17
C GLU A 107 -14.89 -15.22 -17.10
N GLU A 108 -14.77 -14.72 -15.87
CA GLU A 108 -15.78 -14.90 -14.82
C GLU A 108 -16.73 -13.71 -14.68
N ASP A 109 -17.55 -13.48 -15.72
CA ASP A 109 -18.47 -12.34 -15.81
C ASP A 109 -19.48 -12.27 -14.65
N ILE A 110 -19.84 -13.41 -14.06
CA ILE A 110 -20.72 -13.47 -12.88
C ILE A 110 -20.20 -12.65 -11.69
N LEU A 111 -18.87 -12.52 -11.55
CA LEU A 111 -18.27 -11.75 -10.46
C LEU A 111 -18.29 -10.24 -10.76
N ASP A 112 -18.17 -9.84 -12.03
CA ASP A 112 -18.39 -8.44 -12.41
C ASP A 112 -19.85 -8.04 -12.20
N GLU A 113 -20.80 -8.93 -12.54
CA GLU A 113 -22.22 -8.75 -12.25
C GLU A 113 -22.49 -8.66 -10.75
N ALA A 114 -21.79 -9.47 -9.94
CA ALA A 114 -21.89 -9.44 -8.48
C ALA A 114 -21.40 -8.09 -7.90
N ILE A 115 -20.28 -7.57 -8.40
CA ILE A 115 -19.79 -6.23 -8.02
C ILE A 115 -20.85 -5.18 -8.37
N ALA A 116 -21.36 -5.18 -9.61
CA ALA A 116 -22.36 -4.19 -10.04
C ALA A 116 -23.66 -4.25 -9.21
N PHE A 117 -24.16 -5.45 -8.93
CA PHE A 117 -25.34 -5.68 -8.09
C PHE A 117 -25.11 -5.18 -6.66
N THR A 118 -24.03 -5.63 -6.02
CA THR A 118 -23.75 -5.31 -4.61
C THR A 118 -23.42 -3.82 -4.42
N THR A 119 -22.63 -3.19 -5.28
CA THR A 119 -22.35 -1.75 -5.23
C THR A 119 -23.63 -0.94 -5.28
N SER A 120 -24.50 -1.19 -6.26
CA SER A 120 -25.74 -0.42 -6.43
C SER A 120 -26.64 -0.48 -5.20
N HIS A 121 -26.74 -1.64 -4.55
CA HIS A 121 -27.60 -1.82 -3.39
C HIS A 121 -26.96 -1.31 -2.09
N LEU A 122 -25.67 -1.58 -1.86
CA LEU A 122 -24.96 -1.11 -0.66
C LEU A 122 -24.87 0.43 -0.63
N GLU A 123 -24.66 1.10 -1.77
CA GLU A 123 -24.69 2.58 -1.86
C GLU A 123 -26.07 3.16 -1.51
N LEU A 124 -27.16 2.53 -1.99
CA LEU A 124 -28.52 2.94 -1.63
C LEU A 124 -28.80 2.79 -0.13
N MET A 125 -28.17 1.82 0.53
CA MET A 125 -28.33 1.63 1.98
C MET A 125 -27.60 2.69 2.79
N VAL A 126 -26.39 3.09 2.37
CA VAL A 126 -25.63 4.15 3.03
C VAL A 126 -26.27 5.52 2.83
N THR A 127 -26.88 5.77 1.66
CA THR A 127 -27.48 7.06 1.32
C THR A 127 -28.90 7.26 1.84
N ASN A 128 -29.63 6.18 2.15
CA ASN A 128 -30.97 6.26 2.75
C ASN A 128 -30.87 6.17 4.29
N ASP A 129 -31.00 7.32 4.97
CA ASP A 129 -31.01 7.47 6.45
C ASP A 129 -31.96 6.51 7.23
N GLN A 130 -32.87 5.81 6.54
CA GLN A 130 -33.86 4.93 7.17
C GLN A 130 -33.28 3.61 7.72
N VAL A 131 -32.09 3.18 7.31
CA VAL A 131 -31.42 1.97 7.85
C VAL A 131 -30.49 2.30 9.03
N ILE A 132 -30.08 3.57 9.15
CA ILE A 132 -29.10 4.08 10.13
C ILE A 132 -29.70 4.22 11.54
N SER A 133 -31.02 4.00 11.71
CA SER A 133 -31.74 4.34 12.94
C SER A 133 -31.65 3.33 14.10
N HIS A 134 -30.77 2.31 14.02
CA HIS A 134 -30.52 1.40 15.13
C HIS A 134 -29.01 1.33 15.39
N ASP A 135 -28.59 1.54 16.64
CA ASP A 135 -27.18 1.43 17.11
C ASP A 135 -26.46 0.16 16.64
N HIS A 136 -27.20 -0.87 16.21
CA HIS A 136 -26.69 -2.17 15.77
C HIS A 136 -26.12 -2.17 14.32
N HIS A 137 -26.27 -1.09 13.55
CA HIS A 137 -25.79 -1.03 12.16
C HIS A 137 -24.66 -0.04 11.89
N HIS A 138 -24.20 0.72 12.90
CA HIS A 138 -23.14 1.72 12.70
C HIS A 138 -21.84 1.08 12.19
N HIS A 139 -21.42 -0.03 12.79
CA HIS A 139 -20.22 -0.77 12.36
C HIS A 139 -20.33 -1.31 10.93
N LEU A 140 -21.53 -1.77 10.53
CA LEU A 140 -21.74 -2.29 9.19
C LEU A 140 -21.70 -1.18 8.13
N VAL A 141 -22.23 0.00 8.43
CA VAL A 141 -22.13 1.17 7.54
C VAL A 141 -20.67 1.64 7.41
N GLU A 142 -19.91 1.64 8.50
CA GLU A 142 -18.47 1.91 8.45
C GLU A 142 -17.74 0.90 7.56
N GLU A 143 -18.03 -0.40 7.70
CA GLU A 143 -17.43 -1.45 6.86
C GLU A 143 -17.81 -1.32 5.39
N ILE A 144 -19.08 -0.99 5.08
CA ILE A 144 -19.52 -0.76 3.71
C ILE A 144 -18.77 0.43 3.10
N ASN A 145 -18.70 1.57 3.80
CA ASN A 145 -17.98 2.74 3.31
C ASN A 145 -16.49 2.45 3.09
N HIS A 146 -15.87 1.70 4.00
CA HIS A 146 -14.48 1.29 3.86
C HIS A 146 -14.27 0.37 2.65
N ALA A 147 -15.12 -0.64 2.46
CA ALA A 147 -15.06 -1.56 1.32
C ALA A 147 -15.34 -0.87 -0.03
N MET A 148 -16.29 0.07 -0.07
CA MET A 148 -16.59 0.88 -1.26
C MET A 148 -15.43 1.79 -1.64
N ASN A 149 -14.70 2.31 -0.63
CA ASN A 149 -13.46 3.00 -0.91
C ASN A 149 -12.39 1.99 -1.38
N ARG A 150 -12.14 0.92 -0.65
CA ARG A 150 -11.11 -0.05 -0.99
C ARG A 150 -11.51 -1.45 -0.55
N PRO A 151 -11.78 -2.38 -1.49
CA PRO A 151 -12.07 -3.76 -1.11
C PRO A 151 -10.82 -4.41 -0.49
N ILE A 152 -11.01 -5.38 0.40
CA ILE A 152 -9.96 -6.14 1.11
C ILE A 152 -8.92 -6.70 0.14
N ARG A 153 -9.33 -7.12 -1.07
CA ARG A 153 -8.39 -7.63 -2.08
C ARG A 153 -7.37 -6.57 -2.52
N LYS A 154 -7.74 -5.30 -2.53
CA LYS A 154 -6.89 -4.16 -2.92
C LYS A 154 -6.26 -3.42 -1.73
N GLY A 155 -6.73 -3.69 -0.51
CA GLY A 155 -6.17 -3.14 0.73
C GLY A 155 -4.81 -3.73 1.12
N LEU A 156 -3.93 -2.88 1.66
CA LEU A 156 -2.67 -3.32 2.27
C LEU A 156 -2.97 -4.01 3.61
N PRO A 157 -2.57 -5.29 3.82
CA PRO A 157 -2.99 -6.08 4.99
C PRO A 157 -2.77 -5.38 6.33
N ARG A 158 -1.68 -4.63 6.45
CA ARG A 158 -1.32 -3.93 7.68
C ARG A 158 -2.26 -2.75 8.01
N LEU A 159 -2.71 -2.03 6.99
CA LEU A 159 -3.67 -0.94 7.14
C LEU A 159 -5.08 -1.49 7.39
N GLU A 160 -5.44 -2.54 6.66
CA GLU A 160 -6.68 -3.27 6.87
C GLU A 160 -6.77 -3.81 8.29
N ALA A 161 -5.68 -4.37 8.83
CA ALA A 161 -5.62 -4.84 10.22
C ALA A 161 -5.85 -3.73 11.24
N ARG A 162 -5.26 -2.54 11.02
CA ARG A 162 -5.48 -1.39 11.90
C ARG A 162 -6.96 -1.00 11.93
N TYR A 163 -7.58 -0.90 10.76
CA TYR A 163 -8.99 -0.55 10.62
C TYR A 163 -9.86 -1.62 11.29
N TYR A 164 -9.62 -2.89 10.96
CA TYR A 164 -10.43 -4.00 11.44
C TYR A 164 -10.31 -4.26 12.95
N ILE A 165 -9.18 -3.92 13.60
CA ILE A 165 -9.08 -3.98 15.06
C ILE A 165 -10.17 -3.13 15.74
N ASN A 166 -10.52 -1.97 15.17
CA ASN A 166 -11.58 -1.12 15.72
C ASN A 166 -12.96 -1.74 15.48
N ILE A 167 -13.24 -2.21 14.25
CA ILE A 167 -14.48 -2.89 13.89
C ILE A 167 -14.71 -4.12 14.77
N TYR A 168 -13.71 -5.00 14.85
CA TYR A 168 -13.75 -6.22 15.66
C TYR A 168 -13.89 -5.93 17.15
N SER A 169 -13.45 -4.77 17.64
CA SER A 169 -13.66 -4.38 19.04
C SER A 169 -15.08 -3.90 19.35
N GLY A 170 -15.83 -3.47 18.34
CA GLY A 170 -17.22 -3.05 18.45
C GLY A 170 -18.24 -4.18 18.32
N ASP A 171 -17.84 -5.32 17.74
CA ASP A 171 -18.68 -6.51 17.63
C ASP A 171 -18.92 -7.15 19.02
N GLU A 172 -20.17 -7.26 19.47
CA GLU A 172 -20.52 -7.85 20.76
C GLU A 172 -20.11 -9.33 20.90
N SER A 173 -19.96 -10.03 19.78
CA SER A 173 -19.61 -11.45 19.71
C SER A 173 -18.10 -11.74 19.61
N HIS A 174 -17.27 -10.69 19.60
CA HIS A 174 -15.84 -10.84 19.35
C HIS A 174 -15.12 -11.70 20.41
N ASN A 175 -14.10 -12.43 19.97
CA ASN A 175 -13.19 -13.12 20.88
C ASN A 175 -12.20 -12.13 21.49
N GLN A 176 -12.38 -11.82 22.78
CA GLN A 176 -11.56 -10.89 23.55
C GLN A 176 -10.07 -11.28 23.61
N ILE A 177 -9.75 -12.59 23.65
CA ILE A 177 -8.36 -13.07 23.67
C ILE A 177 -7.70 -12.75 22.32
N LEU A 178 -8.39 -13.03 21.21
CA LEU A 178 -7.90 -12.73 19.87
C LEU A 178 -7.71 -11.23 19.65
N LEU A 179 -8.65 -10.39 20.11
CA LEU A 179 -8.53 -8.93 20.02
C LEU A 179 -7.30 -8.42 20.80
N ASN A 180 -7.08 -8.92 22.01
CA ASN A 180 -5.93 -8.53 22.83
C ASN A 180 -4.62 -8.98 22.18
N PHE A 181 -4.58 -10.20 21.64
CA PHE A 181 -3.43 -10.70 20.89
C PHE A 181 -3.13 -9.82 19.67
N ALA A 182 -4.13 -9.49 18.86
CA ALA A 182 -3.97 -8.64 17.68
C ALA A 182 -3.45 -7.23 18.03
N LYS A 183 -3.95 -6.61 19.11
CA LYS A 183 -3.46 -5.30 19.57
C LYS A 183 -1.99 -5.36 20.01
N LEU A 184 -1.61 -6.39 20.78
CA LEU A 184 -0.24 -6.58 21.22
C LEU A 184 0.70 -6.80 20.04
N ASP A 185 0.33 -7.70 19.13
CA ASP A 185 1.08 -8.00 17.92
C ASP A 185 1.27 -6.75 17.05
N PHE A 186 0.17 -6.01 16.84
CA PHE A 186 0.19 -4.76 16.08
C PHE A 186 1.19 -3.77 16.69
N ASN A 187 1.15 -3.56 18.00
CA ASN A 187 2.02 -2.59 18.65
C ASN A 187 3.50 -3.05 18.64
N MET A 188 3.76 -4.36 18.81
CA MET A 188 5.11 -4.91 18.72
C MET A 188 5.73 -4.70 17.34
N LEU A 189 4.97 -5.00 16.27
CA LEU A 189 5.40 -4.74 14.90
C LEU A 189 5.64 -3.25 14.66
N GLN A 190 4.75 -2.38 15.15
CA GLN A 190 4.93 -0.94 15.01
C GLN A 190 6.22 -0.44 15.67
N VAL A 191 6.58 -0.94 16.85
CA VAL A 191 7.87 -0.60 17.50
C VAL A 191 9.06 -1.04 16.66
N GLN A 192 8.99 -2.25 16.09
CA GLN A 192 10.02 -2.73 15.18
C GLN A 192 10.13 -1.83 13.93
N HIS A 193 8.99 -1.47 13.32
CA HIS A 193 8.96 -0.61 12.14
C HIS A 193 9.52 0.79 12.43
N GLN A 194 9.22 1.36 13.60
CA GLN A 194 9.78 2.65 14.04
C GLN A 194 11.31 2.57 14.20
N LYS A 195 11.83 1.47 14.74
CA LYS A 195 13.29 1.26 14.86
C LYS A 195 13.94 1.15 13.49
N GLU A 196 13.35 0.39 12.58
CA GLU A 196 13.81 0.26 11.19
C GLU A 196 13.82 1.63 10.49
N LEU A 197 12.74 2.39 10.60
CA LEU A 197 12.62 3.73 10.02
C LEU A 197 13.63 4.72 10.61
N SER A 198 13.91 4.64 11.91
CA SER A 198 14.95 5.45 12.56
C SER A 198 16.32 5.18 11.93
N ASN A 199 16.68 3.91 11.74
CA ASN A 199 17.96 3.53 11.12
C ASN A 199 18.03 3.99 9.65
N ILE A 200 16.94 3.84 8.91
CA ILE A 200 16.85 4.29 7.51
C ILE A 200 16.99 5.81 7.41
N THR A 201 16.34 6.55 8.31
CA THR A 201 16.41 8.01 8.33
C THR A 201 17.82 8.48 8.68
N GLU A 202 18.51 7.79 9.59
CA GLU A 202 19.92 8.06 9.89
C GLU A 202 20.82 7.79 8.67
N TRP A 203 20.65 6.65 8.01
CA TRP A 203 21.36 6.33 6.76
C TRP A 203 21.14 7.41 5.68
N TRP A 204 19.89 7.83 5.48
CA TRP A 204 19.54 8.87 4.50
C TRP A 204 20.19 10.21 4.82
N LYS A 205 20.26 10.59 6.10
CA LYS A 205 20.96 11.79 6.55
C LYS A 205 22.47 11.72 6.33
N ILE A 206 23.09 10.54 6.52
CA ILE A 206 24.52 10.33 6.28
C ILE A 206 24.87 10.52 4.79
N LEU A 207 23.99 10.08 3.88
CA LEU A 207 24.16 10.31 2.46
C LEU A 207 24.16 11.81 2.11
N ASP A 208 23.39 12.62 2.85
CA ASP A 208 23.28 14.07 2.68
C ASP A 208 22.86 14.46 1.25
N PHE A 209 21.92 13.72 0.68
CA PHE A 209 21.39 13.98 -0.65
C PHE A 209 20.59 15.28 -0.73
N ALA A 210 19.99 15.73 0.37
CA ALA A 210 19.37 17.05 0.43
C ALA A 210 20.34 18.19 0.03
N THR A 211 21.64 18.04 0.36
CA THR A 211 22.68 19.02 -0.01
C THR A 211 23.36 18.65 -1.33
N LYS A 212 23.67 17.36 -1.54
CA LYS A 212 24.46 16.90 -2.70
C LYS A 212 23.65 16.73 -3.98
N LEU A 213 22.36 16.42 -3.86
CA LEU A 213 21.41 16.14 -4.93
C LEU A 213 20.08 16.88 -4.66
N PRO A 214 20.10 18.23 -4.55
CA PRO A 214 18.93 19.00 -4.09
C PRO A 214 17.73 18.98 -5.06
N TYR A 215 17.93 18.45 -6.27
CA TYR A 215 16.87 18.25 -7.25
C TYR A 215 16.00 17.02 -6.96
N ALA A 216 16.54 16.04 -6.21
CA ALA A 216 15.86 14.79 -5.93
C ALA A 216 14.84 14.96 -4.79
N ARG A 217 13.70 14.27 -4.91
CA ARG A 217 12.62 14.26 -3.93
C ARG A 217 13.09 13.61 -2.62
N ASP A 218 12.88 14.28 -1.49
CA ASP A 218 13.14 13.73 -0.16
C ASP A 218 11.92 12.95 0.34
N ARG A 219 11.89 11.64 0.07
CA ARG A 219 10.73 10.76 0.29
C ARG A 219 11.07 9.40 0.92
N VAL A 220 12.12 9.34 1.75
CA VAL A 220 12.59 8.08 2.32
C VAL A 220 11.56 7.42 3.26
N VAL A 221 10.68 8.20 3.89
CA VAL A 221 9.62 7.69 4.79
C VAL A 221 8.50 7.04 3.98
N GLU A 222 8.13 7.65 2.86
CA GLU A 222 7.14 7.15 1.90
C GLU A 222 7.66 5.88 1.22
N CYS A 223 8.95 5.86 0.85
CA CYS A 223 9.65 4.66 0.40
C CYS A 223 9.56 3.53 1.44
N TYR A 224 9.83 3.81 2.72
CA TYR A 224 9.70 2.79 3.78
C TYR A 224 8.26 2.29 3.93
N PHE A 225 7.28 3.21 3.91
CA PHE A 225 5.87 2.87 4.00
C PHE A 225 5.44 1.92 2.87
N TRP A 226 5.90 2.19 1.65
CA TRP A 226 5.65 1.36 0.48
C TRP A 226 6.15 -0.07 0.68
N ILE A 227 7.40 -0.22 1.12
CA ILE A 227 8.02 -1.53 1.36
C ILE A 227 7.41 -2.24 2.57
N MET A 228 7.04 -1.51 3.62
CA MET A 228 6.31 -2.06 4.77
C MET A 228 4.96 -2.65 4.34
N GLY A 229 4.26 -1.97 3.42
CA GLY A 229 3.03 -2.50 2.81
C GLY A 229 3.26 -3.81 2.05
N MET A 230 4.43 -3.98 1.44
CA MET A 230 4.78 -5.20 0.70
C MET A 230 4.99 -6.42 1.60
N CYS A 231 5.73 -6.27 2.70
CA CYS A 231 6.05 -7.36 3.65
C CYS A 231 6.19 -6.84 5.09
N SER A 232 5.10 -6.87 5.86
CA SER A 232 5.00 -6.22 7.17
C SER A 232 5.45 -7.09 8.36
N GLU A 233 5.50 -8.41 8.16
CA GLU A 233 5.73 -9.46 9.17
C GLU A 233 7.13 -9.38 9.80
N PRO A 234 7.32 -9.81 11.05
CA PRO A 234 8.53 -9.48 11.81
C PRO A 234 9.81 -10.08 11.20
N GLN A 235 9.71 -11.26 10.59
CA GLN A 235 10.83 -11.96 9.94
C GLN A 235 11.42 -11.20 8.74
N TYR A 236 10.66 -10.29 8.11
CA TYR A 236 11.08 -9.55 6.92
C TYR A 236 11.77 -8.22 7.25
N SER A 237 12.30 -8.05 8.46
CA SER A 237 13.02 -6.83 8.86
C SER A 237 14.17 -6.46 7.92
N PHE A 238 15.03 -7.44 7.63
CA PHE A 238 16.16 -7.25 6.72
C PHE A 238 15.70 -6.89 5.30
N THR A 239 14.63 -7.55 4.83
CA THR A 239 13.97 -7.26 3.55
C THR A 239 13.53 -5.80 3.48
N ARG A 240 12.80 -5.33 4.50
CA ARG A 240 12.27 -3.97 4.53
C ARG A 240 13.38 -2.93 4.54
N ILE A 241 14.42 -3.11 5.34
CA ILE A 241 15.56 -2.18 5.38
C ILE A 241 16.25 -2.12 4.02
N THR A 242 16.60 -3.27 3.45
CA THR A 242 17.33 -3.35 2.19
C THR A 242 16.52 -2.78 1.03
N LEU A 243 15.27 -3.21 0.88
CA LEU A 243 14.39 -2.72 -0.19
C LEU A 243 14.06 -1.24 -0.05
N THR A 244 13.97 -0.71 1.17
CA THR A 244 13.75 0.73 1.36
C THR A 244 14.93 1.54 0.83
N LYS A 245 16.16 1.07 1.08
CA LYS A 245 17.34 1.70 0.50
C LYS A 245 17.30 1.61 -1.03
N VAL A 246 16.96 0.43 -1.58
CA VAL A 246 16.90 0.19 -3.02
C VAL A 246 15.83 1.05 -3.72
N ILE A 247 14.60 1.14 -3.19
CA ILE A 247 13.55 1.99 -3.78
C ILE A 247 13.88 3.48 -3.65
N ALA A 248 14.52 3.90 -2.55
CA ALA A 248 15.01 5.27 -2.42
C ALA A 248 16.08 5.60 -3.46
N MET A 249 17.03 4.68 -3.72
CA MET A 249 18.00 4.86 -4.80
C MET A 249 17.33 4.88 -6.18
N ALA A 250 16.33 4.03 -6.41
CA ALA A 250 15.56 4.00 -7.66
C ALA A 250 14.81 5.30 -7.91
N SER A 251 14.26 5.94 -6.88
CA SER A 251 13.63 7.26 -6.99
C SER A 251 14.62 8.38 -7.27
N VAL A 252 15.80 8.39 -6.63
CA VAL A 252 16.81 9.41 -6.93
C VAL A 252 17.34 9.23 -8.36
N LEU A 253 17.46 7.98 -8.82
CA LEU A 253 17.77 7.68 -10.21
C LEU A 253 16.66 8.21 -11.13
N ASP A 254 15.39 7.90 -10.86
CA ASP A 254 14.23 8.44 -11.59
C ASP A 254 14.33 9.97 -11.77
N ASP A 255 14.46 10.71 -10.66
CA ASP A 255 14.61 12.19 -10.66
C ASP A 255 15.85 12.68 -11.45
N THR A 256 16.89 11.85 -11.50
CA THR A 256 18.10 12.16 -12.26
C THR A 256 17.87 11.99 -13.75
N TYR A 257 17.13 10.95 -14.17
CA TYR A 257 16.89 10.66 -15.58
C TYR A 257 15.75 11.48 -16.19
N ASP A 258 14.72 11.83 -15.42
CA ASP A 258 13.51 12.49 -15.92
C ASP A 258 13.57 14.03 -15.82
N ALA A 259 14.30 14.59 -14.85
CA ALA A 259 14.18 16.00 -14.50
C ALA A 259 15.50 16.79 -14.44
N PHE A 260 16.65 16.13 -14.23
CA PHE A 260 17.90 16.87 -13.96
C PHE A 260 19.07 16.57 -14.89
N GLY A 261 19.42 15.30 -15.10
CA GLY A 261 20.61 14.91 -15.85
C GLY A 261 20.51 15.25 -17.32
N THR A 262 21.58 15.77 -17.91
CA THR A 262 21.64 15.93 -19.37
C THR A 262 21.80 14.56 -20.04
N TYR A 263 21.27 14.39 -21.26
CA TYR A 263 21.34 13.09 -21.95
C TYR A 263 22.77 12.53 -22.06
N GLU A 264 23.76 13.39 -22.32
CA GLU A 264 25.17 12.99 -22.39
C GLU A 264 25.73 12.53 -21.04
N GLU A 265 25.30 13.15 -19.93
CA GLU A 265 25.65 12.69 -18.58
C GLU A 265 24.94 11.38 -18.23
N LEU A 266 23.68 11.23 -18.63
CA LEU A 266 22.88 10.02 -18.43
C LEU A 266 23.46 8.83 -19.20
N GLU A 267 24.04 9.05 -20.39
CA GLU A 267 24.77 8.00 -21.13
C GLU A 267 25.96 7.46 -20.32
N LEU A 268 26.74 8.36 -19.71
CA LEU A 268 27.86 8.00 -18.85
C LEU A 268 27.41 7.25 -17.59
N LEU A 269 26.35 7.74 -16.93
CA LEU A 269 25.79 7.09 -15.74
C LEU A 269 25.21 5.71 -16.07
N THR A 270 24.51 5.59 -17.20
CA THR A 270 23.97 4.31 -17.69
C THR A 270 25.11 3.33 -17.92
N ASP A 271 26.15 3.69 -18.68
CA ASP A 271 27.30 2.81 -18.93
C ASP A 271 28.01 2.38 -17.63
N ALA A 272 28.19 3.29 -16.67
CA ALA A 272 28.76 2.98 -15.37
C ALA A 272 27.93 1.94 -14.61
N ILE A 273 26.60 2.12 -14.54
CA ILE A 273 25.68 1.19 -13.89
C ILE A 273 25.63 -0.15 -14.65
N GLN A 274 25.63 -0.16 -15.98
CA GLN A 274 25.67 -1.41 -16.75
C GLN A 274 26.94 -2.22 -16.49
N ARG A 275 28.09 -1.55 -16.32
CA ARG A 275 29.35 -2.21 -15.91
C ARG A 275 29.32 -2.67 -14.46
N TRP A 276 28.66 -1.94 -13.57
CA TRP A 276 28.60 -2.19 -12.13
C TRP A 276 29.99 -2.31 -11.48
N ASP A 277 30.95 -1.55 -12.01
CA ASP A 277 32.32 -1.46 -11.50
C ASP A 277 32.54 -0.07 -10.91
N ILE A 278 32.95 -0.01 -9.64
CA ILE A 278 33.16 1.27 -8.96
C ILE A 278 34.39 2.02 -9.49
N SER A 279 35.28 1.35 -10.21
CA SER A 279 36.50 1.94 -10.78
C SER A 279 36.19 2.95 -11.91
N VAL A 280 35.04 2.83 -12.57
CA VAL A 280 34.64 3.73 -13.68
C VAL A 280 34.01 5.03 -13.19
N MET A 281 33.81 5.19 -11.88
CA MET A 281 33.19 6.35 -11.25
C MET A 281 33.91 7.67 -11.54
N ASP A 282 35.23 7.64 -11.75
CA ASP A 282 36.03 8.84 -12.01
C ASP A 282 35.62 9.55 -13.31
N GLY A 283 34.98 8.83 -14.26
CA GLY A 283 34.46 9.39 -15.51
C GLY A 283 33.11 10.10 -15.39
N LEU A 284 32.44 10.05 -14.22
CA LEU A 284 31.12 10.65 -14.02
C LEU A 284 31.22 12.12 -13.59
N PRO A 285 30.19 12.95 -13.86
CA PRO A 285 30.01 14.24 -13.20
C PRO A 285 30.01 14.10 -11.67
N GLU A 286 30.51 15.13 -10.97
CA GLU A 286 30.76 15.02 -9.53
C GLU A 286 29.51 14.67 -8.71
N TYR A 287 28.34 15.23 -9.04
CA TYR A 287 27.09 14.91 -8.35
C TYR A 287 26.66 13.44 -8.57
N MET A 288 26.81 12.92 -9.80
CA MET A 288 26.50 11.53 -10.15
C MET A 288 27.44 10.53 -9.46
N LYS A 289 28.67 10.92 -9.09
CA LYS A 289 29.55 10.06 -8.29
C LYS A 289 28.95 9.75 -6.92
N TYR A 290 28.32 10.73 -6.28
CA TYR A 290 27.65 10.50 -4.99
C TYR A 290 26.50 9.50 -5.14
N LEU A 291 25.69 9.66 -6.19
CA LEU A 291 24.57 8.77 -6.51
C LEU A 291 25.05 7.34 -6.81
N TYR A 292 25.98 7.19 -7.75
CA TYR A 292 26.49 5.88 -8.17
C TYR A 292 27.21 5.14 -7.03
N ARG A 293 28.02 5.85 -6.23
CA ARG A 293 28.66 5.29 -5.04
C ARG A 293 27.63 4.75 -4.06
N ALA A 294 26.62 5.56 -3.71
CA ALA A 294 25.57 5.15 -2.79
C ALA A 294 24.80 3.93 -3.30
N LEU A 295 24.48 3.87 -4.60
CA LEU A 295 23.82 2.72 -5.21
C LEU A 295 24.64 1.43 -5.02
N VAL A 296 25.91 1.45 -5.42
CA VAL A 296 26.79 0.26 -5.31
C VAL A 296 26.98 -0.13 -3.83
N ASP A 297 27.11 0.85 -2.95
CA ASP A 297 27.28 0.63 -1.51
C ASP A 297 26.04 -0.04 -0.90
N VAL A 298 24.81 0.33 -1.29
CA VAL A 298 23.57 -0.32 -0.83
C VAL A 298 23.56 -1.82 -1.16
N TYR A 299 23.91 -2.19 -2.39
CA TYR A 299 23.93 -3.61 -2.80
C TYR A 299 25.08 -4.37 -2.14
N ARG A 300 26.25 -3.75 -1.99
CA ARG A 300 27.39 -4.35 -1.29
C ARG A 300 27.06 -4.60 0.19
N GLU A 301 26.48 -3.62 0.88
CA GLU A 301 26.04 -3.77 2.28
C GLU A 301 25.03 -4.91 2.42
N ALA A 302 24.06 -5.01 1.50
CA ALA A 302 23.08 -6.09 1.50
C ALA A 302 23.75 -7.46 1.32
N GLU A 303 24.71 -7.59 0.40
CA GLU A 303 25.45 -8.82 0.17
C GLU A 303 26.29 -9.23 1.39
N GLU A 304 27.01 -8.28 1.99
CA GLU A 304 27.80 -8.49 3.21
C GLU A 304 26.92 -8.92 4.39
N GLU A 305 25.75 -8.30 4.56
CA GLU A 305 24.79 -8.67 5.60
C GLU A 305 24.22 -10.07 5.36
N MET A 306 23.93 -10.44 4.11
CA MET A 306 23.48 -11.79 3.76
C MET A 306 24.54 -12.87 4.05
N ILE A 307 25.81 -12.56 3.80
CA ILE A 307 26.94 -13.45 4.12
C ILE A 307 27.10 -13.58 5.64
N SER A 308 27.11 -12.45 6.36
CA SER A 308 27.34 -12.43 7.81
C SER A 308 26.24 -13.11 8.62
N LYS A 309 24.99 -13.09 8.14
CA LYS A 309 23.86 -13.78 8.75
C LYS A 309 23.77 -15.26 8.36
N GLU A 310 24.78 -15.79 7.67
CA GLU A 310 24.81 -17.17 7.15
C GLU A 310 23.56 -17.56 6.36
N LEU A 311 22.91 -16.58 5.70
CA LEU A 311 21.72 -16.87 4.89
C LEU A 311 22.10 -17.78 3.72
N GLY A 312 23.37 -17.74 3.28
CA GLY A 312 23.88 -18.58 2.21
C GLY A 312 23.28 -18.24 0.84
N ARG A 313 22.86 -16.99 0.62
CA ARG A 313 22.05 -16.57 -0.56
C ARG A 313 22.68 -15.45 -1.39
N SER A 314 23.91 -15.03 -1.08
CA SER A 314 24.61 -13.98 -1.85
C SER A 314 24.77 -14.33 -3.33
N TYR A 315 24.77 -15.62 -3.68
CA TYR A 315 24.82 -16.06 -5.07
C TYR A 315 23.60 -15.65 -5.91
N TYR A 316 22.48 -15.23 -5.28
CA TYR A 316 21.34 -14.64 -5.99
C TYR A 316 21.44 -13.13 -6.19
N MET A 317 22.41 -12.45 -5.56
CA MET A 317 22.63 -11.01 -5.71
C MET A 317 22.72 -10.54 -7.18
N PRO A 318 23.35 -11.29 -8.10
CA PRO A 318 23.38 -10.93 -9.51
C PRO A 318 21.99 -10.71 -10.14
N TYR A 319 20.95 -11.44 -9.71
CA TYR A 319 19.58 -11.23 -10.22
C TYR A 319 19.03 -9.85 -9.85
N ALA A 320 19.26 -9.41 -8.61
CA ALA A 320 18.80 -8.10 -8.14
C ALA A 320 19.58 -6.95 -8.78
N ILE A 321 20.90 -7.12 -8.96
CA ILE A 321 21.74 -6.16 -9.69
C ILE A 321 21.28 -6.04 -11.13
N GLU A 322 21.03 -7.17 -11.81
CA GLU A 322 20.56 -7.17 -13.20
C GLU A 322 19.18 -6.52 -13.33
N ALA A 323 18.28 -6.73 -12.37
CA ALA A 323 16.98 -6.06 -12.38
C ALA A 323 17.10 -4.53 -12.22
N MET A 324 18.05 -4.04 -11.41
CA MET A 324 18.35 -2.60 -11.32
C MET A 324 18.96 -2.05 -12.62
N LYS A 325 19.87 -2.80 -13.27
CA LYS A 325 20.42 -2.42 -14.57
C LYS A 325 19.33 -2.31 -15.64
N ARG A 326 18.38 -3.25 -15.66
CA ARG A 326 17.22 -3.21 -16.56
C ARG A 326 16.35 -1.97 -16.32
N LEU A 327 16.10 -1.63 -15.05
CA LEU A 327 15.35 -0.42 -14.67
C LEU A 327 16.03 0.85 -15.21
N VAL A 328 17.34 1.01 -14.94
CA VAL A 328 18.11 2.17 -15.40
C VAL A 328 18.17 2.25 -16.92
N GLN A 329 18.27 1.12 -17.61
CA GLN A 329 18.22 1.08 -19.08
C GLN A 329 16.86 1.58 -19.60
N ALA A 330 15.75 1.26 -18.91
CA ALA A 330 14.42 1.72 -19.27
C ALA A 330 14.27 3.24 -19.04
N TYR A 331 14.79 3.78 -17.95
CA TYR A 331 14.86 5.24 -17.73
C TYR A 331 15.66 5.94 -18.82
N PHE A 332 16.78 5.36 -19.26
CA PHE A 332 17.58 5.95 -20.34
C PHE A 332 16.85 5.98 -21.68
N VAL A 333 16.02 4.97 -21.98
CA VAL A 333 15.15 4.98 -23.17
C VAL A 333 14.13 6.11 -23.11
N GLU A 334 13.50 6.34 -21.94
CA GLU A 334 12.56 7.44 -21.73
C GLU A 334 13.24 8.81 -21.86
N ALA A 335 14.43 8.98 -21.27
CA ALA A 335 15.23 10.19 -21.41
C ALA A 335 15.58 10.48 -22.89
N LYS A 336 15.82 9.43 -23.68
CA LYS A 336 16.02 9.56 -25.12
C LYS A 336 14.77 10.06 -25.84
N TRP A 337 13.61 9.46 -25.54
CA TRP A 337 12.34 9.88 -26.12
C TRP A 337 12.03 11.34 -25.81
N CYS A 338 12.28 11.76 -24.56
CA CYS A 338 12.15 13.15 -24.13
C CYS A 338 13.08 14.08 -24.94
N LYS A 339 14.39 13.80 -25.00
CA LYS A 339 15.37 14.58 -25.76
C LYS A 339 15.00 14.74 -27.25
N ASP A 340 14.55 13.65 -27.87
CA ASP A 340 14.23 13.64 -29.29
C ASP A 340 12.83 14.23 -29.59
N GLY A 341 12.04 14.59 -28.55
CA GLY A 341 10.64 14.99 -28.69
C GLY A 341 9.77 13.88 -29.30
N TYR A 342 10.20 12.63 -29.15
CA TYR A 342 9.54 11.47 -29.74
C TYR A 342 8.40 11.01 -28.85
N VAL A 343 7.20 10.92 -29.43
CA VAL A 343 6.06 10.28 -28.79
C VAL A 343 5.98 8.84 -29.29
N PRO A 344 6.30 7.83 -28.46
CA PRO A 344 6.22 6.43 -28.85
C PRO A 344 4.78 6.00 -29.13
N LYS A 345 4.64 4.88 -29.85
CA LYS A 345 3.36 4.17 -29.90
C LYS A 345 3.05 3.59 -28.52
N VAL A 346 1.77 3.42 -28.19
CA VAL A 346 1.34 2.88 -26.90
C VAL A 346 1.98 1.52 -26.61
N GLU A 347 2.09 0.64 -27.61
CA GLU A 347 2.66 -0.69 -27.42
C GLU A 347 4.17 -0.62 -27.12
N GLU A 348 4.88 0.32 -27.77
CA GLU A 348 6.31 0.59 -27.55
C GLU A 348 6.53 1.23 -26.17
N TYR A 349 5.72 2.22 -25.82
CA TYR A 349 5.72 2.86 -24.51
C TYR A 349 5.52 1.81 -23.41
N MET A 350 4.44 1.03 -23.48
CA MET A 350 4.10 0.03 -22.46
C MET A 350 5.20 -1.02 -22.31
N GLN A 351 5.88 -1.42 -23.38
CA GLN A 351 6.98 -2.37 -23.26
C GLN A 351 8.13 -1.85 -22.37
N ASN A 352 8.49 -0.57 -22.51
CA ASN A 352 9.51 0.07 -21.68
C ASN A 352 8.99 0.44 -20.29
N SER A 353 7.79 1.00 -20.24
CA SER A 353 7.25 1.64 -19.04
C SER A 353 6.85 0.65 -17.94
N LEU A 354 6.60 -0.61 -18.30
CA LEU A 354 6.45 -1.70 -17.35
C LEU A 354 7.77 -2.03 -16.63
N VAL A 355 8.91 -1.89 -17.31
CA VAL A 355 10.22 -2.04 -16.68
C VAL A 355 10.57 -0.79 -15.87
N SER A 356 10.32 0.41 -16.42
CA SER A 356 10.60 1.68 -15.72
C SER A 356 9.71 1.92 -14.50
N SER A 357 8.60 1.18 -14.35
CA SER A 357 7.80 1.20 -13.11
C SER A 357 8.57 0.76 -11.86
N GLY A 358 9.72 0.09 -12.02
CA GLY A 358 10.55 -0.41 -10.92
C GLY A 358 9.99 -1.67 -10.24
N TYR A 359 8.78 -2.12 -10.59
CA TYR A 359 8.14 -3.27 -9.95
C TYR A 359 8.86 -4.61 -10.19
N PRO A 360 9.34 -4.91 -11.41
CA PRO A 360 10.17 -6.10 -11.63
C PRO A 360 11.44 -6.09 -10.76
N MET A 361 12.05 -4.91 -10.57
CA MET A 361 13.24 -4.72 -9.74
C MET A 361 12.93 -4.94 -8.24
N LEU A 362 11.85 -4.36 -7.72
CA LEU A 362 11.46 -4.51 -6.32
C LEU A 362 11.12 -5.96 -5.98
N ALA A 363 10.34 -6.62 -6.84
CA ALA A 363 9.94 -8.00 -6.63
C ALA A 363 11.14 -8.97 -6.67
N THR A 364 12.05 -8.80 -7.65
CA THR A 364 13.27 -9.61 -7.74
C THR A 364 14.18 -9.42 -6.52
N THR A 365 14.36 -8.17 -6.09
CA THR A 365 15.20 -7.85 -4.93
C THR A 365 14.61 -8.39 -3.63
N CYS A 366 13.28 -8.40 -3.49
CA CYS A 366 12.60 -8.97 -2.34
C CYS A 366 13.00 -10.42 -2.07
N PHE A 367 13.07 -11.24 -3.13
CA PHE A 367 13.29 -12.69 -3.04
C PHE A 367 14.62 -13.05 -2.36
N LEU A 368 15.63 -12.17 -2.40
CA LEU A 368 16.93 -12.36 -1.75
C LEU A 368 16.79 -12.71 -0.26
N SER A 369 15.79 -12.14 0.38
CA SER A 369 15.60 -12.15 1.83
C SER A 369 14.43 -13.01 2.30
N MET A 370 13.76 -13.73 1.39
CA MET A 370 12.57 -14.53 1.71
C MET A 370 12.88 -15.97 2.17
N GLY A 371 14.13 -16.31 2.50
CA GLY A 371 14.51 -17.65 2.95
C GLY A 371 14.27 -18.73 1.88
N ASP A 372 14.31 -20.01 2.29
CA ASP A 372 14.39 -21.17 1.39
C ASP A 372 13.26 -21.28 0.35
N ILE A 373 12.11 -20.63 0.58
CA ILE A 373 11.00 -20.58 -0.39
C ILE A 373 11.40 -19.91 -1.71
N ALA A 374 12.34 -18.96 -1.71
CA ALA A 374 12.82 -18.25 -2.89
C ALA A 374 14.04 -18.95 -3.55
N ASN A 375 13.90 -20.22 -3.90
CA ASN A 375 15.00 -21.00 -4.48
C ASN A 375 15.37 -20.58 -5.92
N GLN A 376 16.31 -21.29 -6.54
CA GLN A 376 16.80 -21.03 -7.89
C GLN A 376 15.67 -20.99 -8.92
N GLN A 377 14.71 -21.92 -8.83
CA GLN A 377 13.55 -21.94 -9.70
C GLN A 377 12.71 -20.66 -9.57
N ALA A 378 12.58 -20.10 -8.36
CA ALA A 378 11.88 -18.83 -8.16
C ALA A 378 12.62 -17.65 -8.79
N PHE A 379 13.95 -17.60 -8.69
CA PHE A 379 14.77 -16.56 -9.32
C PHE A 379 14.76 -16.64 -10.86
N ASP A 380 14.87 -17.86 -11.40
CA ASP A 380 14.75 -18.07 -12.84
C ASP A 380 13.34 -17.72 -13.33
N TRP A 381 12.31 -18.08 -12.57
CA TRP A 381 10.92 -17.74 -12.90
C TRP A 381 10.69 -16.23 -12.92
N ILE A 382 11.08 -15.48 -11.88
CA ILE A 382 10.84 -14.03 -11.82
C ILE A 382 11.63 -13.25 -12.88
N SER A 383 12.80 -13.76 -13.27
CA SER A 383 13.66 -13.13 -14.29
C SER A 383 13.13 -13.27 -15.71
N ASN A 384 12.17 -14.16 -15.93
CA ASN A 384 11.48 -14.35 -17.21
C ASN A 384 10.18 -13.53 -17.30
N ASP A 385 10.05 -12.48 -16.49
CA ASP A 385 8.93 -11.52 -16.50
C ASP A 385 7.55 -12.19 -16.46
N PRO A 386 7.23 -12.96 -15.40
CA PRO A 386 6.00 -13.73 -15.32
C PRO A 386 4.76 -12.82 -15.34
N SER A 387 3.62 -13.37 -15.79
CA SER A 387 2.38 -12.61 -16.00
C SER A 387 1.94 -11.81 -14.77
N ILE A 388 2.13 -12.33 -13.56
CA ILE A 388 1.80 -11.61 -12.32
C ILE A 388 2.65 -10.34 -12.11
N ILE A 389 3.94 -10.36 -12.49
CA ILE A 389 4.82 -9.19 -12.44
C ILE A 389 4.38 -8.19 -13.50
N LYS A 390 4.10 -8.66 -14.72
CA LYS A 390 3.59 -7.82 -15.79
C LYS A 390 2.29 -7.13 -15.39
N ALA A 391 1.34 -7.86 -14.82
CA ALA A 391 0.07 -7.32 -14.35
C ALA A 391 0.26 -6.32 -13.20
N SER A 392 1.15 -6.62 -12.24
CA SER A 392 1.49 -5.71 -11.15
C SER A 392 2.11 -4.40 -11.67
N ALA A 393 3.00 -4.48 -12.66
CA ALA A 393 3.60 -3.33 -13.34
C ALA A 393 2.58 -2.54 -14.19
N ILE A 394 1.59 -3.21 -14.83
CA ILE A 394 0.50 -2.53 -15.53
C ILE A 394 -0.31 -1.69 -14.55
N ILE A 395 -0.67 -2.26 -13.40
CA ILE A 395 -1.39 -1.52 -12.34
C ILE A 395 -0.56 -0.32 -11.90
N ALA A 396 0.74 -0.53 -11.61
CA ALA A 396 1.62 0.53 -11.19
C ALA A 396 1.69 1.67 -12.21
N ARG A 397 2.07 1.35 -13.44
CA ARG A 397 2.28 2.34 -14.50
C ARG A 397 0.99 3.08 -14.87
N LEU A 398 -0.12 2.37 -15.05
CA LEU A 398 -1.36 3.03 -15.48
C LEU A 398 -1.99 3.86 -14.35
N MET A 399 -1.89 3.45 -13.09
CA MET A 399 -2.40 4.26 -11.98
C MET A 399 -1.58 5.54 -11.80
N ASP A 400 -0.25 5.41 -11.85
CA ASP A 400 0.70 6.54 -11.82
C ASP A 400 0.39 7.54 -12.95
N ASP A 401 0.48 7.08 -14.20
CA ASP A 401 0.27 7.92 -15.39
C ASP A 401 -1.11 8.60 -15.42
N ILE A 402 -2.17 8.00 -14.87
CA ILE A 402 -3.50 8.63 -14.83
C ILE A 402 -3.51 9.86 -13.93
N VAL A 403 -2.92 9.75 -12.73
CA VAL A 403 -2.97 10.83 -11.73
C VAL A 403 -1.86 11.85 -11.93
N SER A 404 -0.70 11.45 -12.47
CA SER A 404 0.42 12.34 -12.77
C SER A 404 0.25 13.11 -14.09
N HIS A 405 -0.64 12.68 -15.00
CA HIS A 405 -0.71 13.18 -16.37
C HIS A 405 -0.70 14.71 -16.47
N GLU A 406 -1.53 15.41 -15.69
CA GLU A 406 -1.62 16.88 -15.79
C GLU A 406 -0.31 17.55 -15.37
N PHE A 407 0.27 17.11 -14.26
CA PHE A 407 1.56 17.58 -13.77
C PHE A 407 2.69 17.31 -14.76
N GLU A 408 2.70 16.13 -15.39
CA GLU A 408 3.68 15.77 -16.42
C GLU A 408 3.60 16.66 -17.65
N GLN A 409 2.40 17.09 -18.07
CA GLN A 409 2.23 18.00 -19.21
C GLN A 409 2.71 19.44 -18.91
N GLU A 410 2.88 19.81 -17.64
CA GLU A 410 3.37 21.13 -17.24
C GLU A 410 4.91 21.23 -17.26
N ARG A 411 5.63 20.10 -17.38
CA ARG A 411 7.09 20.03 -17.41
C ARG A 411 7.61 19.37 -18.69
N GLU A 412 8.89 19.56 -19.00
CA GLU A 412 9.54 18.83 -20.08
C GLU A 412 9.75 17.38 -19.63
N HIS A 413 8.91 16.48 -20.14
CA HIS A 413 8.90 15.08 -19.76
C HIS A 413 8.47 14.20 -20.94
N VAL A 414 8.81 12.91 -20.88
CA VAL A 414 8.32 11.94 -21.86
C VAL A 414 6.80 11.85 -21.82
N ALA A 415 6.18 11.60 -22.98
CA ALA A 415 4.74 11.37 -23.05
C ALA A 415 4.35 10.11 -22.25
N SER A 416 3.47 10.23 -21.25
CA SER A 416 2.92 9.09 -20.52
C SER A 416 1.99 8.22 -21.37
N SER A 417 1.56 7.08 -20.85
CA SER A 417 0.61 6.19 -21.54
C SER A 417 -0.66 6.92 -21.96
N VAL A 418 -1.16 7.84 -21.12
CA VAL A 418 -2.36 8.64 -21.41
C VAL A 418 -2.14 9.47 -22.68
N GLU A 419 -1.03 10.21 -22.72
CA GLU A 419 -0.68 11.09 -23.84
C GLU A 419 -0.39 10.29 -25.12
N CYS A 420 0.35 9.18 -25.00
CA CYS A 420 0.64 8.28 -26.12
C CYS A 420 -0.67 7.74 -26.73
N TYR A 421 -1.63 7.31 -25.90
CA TYR A 421 -2.90 6.76 -26.36
C TYR A 421 -3.79 7.80 -27.02
N MET A 422 -3.90 8.98 -26.40
CA MET A 422 -4.65 10.11 -26.96
C MET A 422 -4.11 10.49 -28.35
N LYS A 423 -2.80 10.62 -28.51
CA LYS A 423 -2.17 10.96 -29.79
C LYS A 423 -2.31 9.85 -30.84
N GLN A 424 -2.14 8.59 -30.45
CA GLN A 424 -2.22 7.45 -31.37
C GLN A 424 -3.65 7.23 -31.89
N HIS A 425 -4.65 7.29 -31.01
CA HIS A 425 -6.04 6.94 -31.32
C HIS A 425 -6.96 8.15 -31.56
N ARG A 426 -6.50 9.37 -31.27
CA ARG A 426 -7.25 10.64 -31.41
C ARG A 426 -8.56 10.65 -30.63
N ILE A 427 -8.50 10.18 -29.38
CA ILE A 427 -9.64 10.16 -28.45
C ILE A 427 -9.39 11.06 -27.24
N SER A 428 -10.42 11.35 -26.47
CA SER A 428 -10.34 12.22 -25.29
C SER A 428 -9.62 11.58 -24.11
N LYS A 429 -9.11 12.40 -23.19
CA LYS A 429 -8.50 11.97 -21.92
C LYS A 429 -9.47 11.11 -21.11
N GLU A 430 -10.73 11.51 -21.04
CA GLU A 430 -11.78 10.80 -20.29
C GLU A 430 -12.04 9.40 -20.85
N GLU A 431 -12.05 9.26 -22.18
CA GLU A 431 -12.16 7.95 -22.83
C GLU A 431 -10.94 7.07 -22.55
N VAL A 432 -9.73 7.62 -22.58
CA VAL A 432 -8.50 6.90 -22.23
C VAL A 432 -8.51 6.44 -20.77
N ILE A 433 -8.85 7.31 -19.82
CA ILE A 433 -8.94 6.96 -18.40
C ILE A 433 -9.94 5.82 -18.19
N LYS A 434 -11.09 5.84 -18.88
CA LYS A 434 -12.07 4.76 -18.79
C LYS A 434 -11.50 3.43 -19.32
N LEU A 435 -10.76 3.46 -20.42
CA LEU A 435 -10.08 2.28 -20.97
C LEU A 435 -9.02 1.76 -20.01
N PHE A 436 -8.15 2.63 -19.48
CA PHE A 436 -7.09 2.23 -18.55
C PHE A 436 -7.62 1.71 -17.22
N ARG A 437 -8.72 2.27 -16.69
CA ARG A 437 -9.39 1.68 -15.52
C ARG A 437 -9.88 0.26 -15.77
N LYS A 438 -10.32 -0.04 -17.00
CA LYS A 438 -10.67 -1.41 -17.40
C LYS A 438 -9.42 -2.30 -17.49
N GLU A 439 -8.32 -1.81 -18.07
CA GLU A 439 -7.06 -2.54 -18.13
C GLU A 439 -6.48 -2.82 -16.74
N ILE A 440 -6.53 -1.86 -15.82
CA ILE A 440 -6.18 -2.05 -14.40
C ILE A 440 -7.05 -3.14 -13.78
N SER A 441 -8.37 -3.11 -14.03
CA SER A 441 -9.28 -4.16 -13.56
C SER A 441 -8.94 -5.54 -14.12
N ASN A 442 -8.55 -5.64 -15.40
CA ASN A 442 -8.11 -6.89 -16.01
C ASN A 442 -6.80 -7.39 -15.39
N ALA A 443 -5.84 -6.49 -15.14
CA ALA A 443 -4.57 -6.82 -14.50
C ALA A 443 -4.76 -7.37 -13.07
N TRP A 444 -5.73 -6.85 -12.30
CA TRP A 444 -6.11 -7.46 -11.01
C TRP A 444 -6.60 -8.91 -11.17
N LYS A 445 -7.39 -9.20 -12.21
CA LYS A 445 -7.86 -10.56 -12.52
C LYS A 445 -6.71 -11.48 -12.95
N ASP A 446 -5.74 -10.97 -13.70
CA ASP A 446 -4.53 -11.72 -14.07
C ASP A 446 -3.70 -12.08 -12.83
N ILE A 447 -3.51 -11.14 -11.89
CA ILE A 447 -2.86 -11.43 -10.60
C ILE A 447 -3.64 -12.51 -9.84
N ASN A 448 -4.97 -12.41 -9.78
CA ASN A 448 -5.79 -13.41 -9.13
C ASN A 448 -5.58 -14.80 -9.75
N ARG A 449 -5.57 -14.90 -11.09
CA ARG A 449 -5.35 -16.17 -11.82
C ARG A 449 -4.01 -16.79 -11.49
N GLU A 450 -2.94 -15.99 -11.48
CA GLU A 450 -1.58 -16.45 -11.20
C GLU A 450 -1.39 -16.90 -9.74
N CYS A 451 -2.23 -16.43 -8.82
CA CYS A 451 -2.25 -16.91 -7.43
C CYS A 451 -2.93 -18.27 -7.24
N LEU A 452 -3.72 -18.77 -8.20
CA LEU A 452 -4.48 -20.02 -8.05
C LEU A 452 -3.67 -21.24 -8.50
N LYS A 453 -3.84 -22.37 -7.81
CA LYS A 453 -3.33 -23.67 -8.25
C LYS A 453 -4.14 -24.19 -9.44
N PRO A 454 -3.52 -24.82 -10.46
CA PRO A 454 -2.10 -25.15 -10.57
C PRO A 454 -1.24 -24.04 -11.21
N THR A 455 -1.81 -22.90 -11.59
CA THR A 455 -1.11 -21.77 -12.25
C THR A 455 0.02 -21.20 -11.39
N ALA A 456 -0.15 -21.19 -10.08
CA ALA A 456 0.86 -20.74 -9.12
C ALA A 456 2.19 -21.50 -9.29
N ALA A 457 3.14 -20.87 -10.00
CA ALA A 457 4.41 -21.46 -10.38
C ALA A 457 5.45 -21.49 -9.22
N VAL A 458 5.24 -20.65 -8.20
CA VAL A 458 6.11 -20.50 -7.03
C VAL A 458 5.27 -20.47 -5.74
N PRO A 459 5.88 -20.66 -4.56
CA PRO A 459 5.14 -20.63 -3.29
C PRO A 459 4.33 -19.34 -3.10
N MET A 460 3.12 -19.47 -2.54
CA MET A 460 2.19 -18.36 -2.32
C MET A 460 2.81 -17.14 -1.60
N PRO A 461 3.68 -17.27 -0.58
CA PRO A 461 4.28 -16.10 0.05
C PRO A 461 5.07 -15.21 -0.92
N LEU A 462 5.68 -15.77 -1.96
CA LEU A 462 6.39 -15.00 -2.99
C LEU A 462 5.40 -14.23 -3.89
N LEU A 463 4.29 -14.87 -4.26
CA LEU A 463 3.22 -14.24 -5.04
C LEU A 463 2.52 -13.13 -4.26
N VAL A 464 2.35 -13.31 -2.94
CA VAL A 464 1.75 -12.32 -2.04
C VAL A 464 2.59 -11.04 -1.98
N CYS A 465 3.92 -11.11 -2.03
CA CYS A 465 4.75 -9.90 -2.12
C CYS A 465 4.44 -9.10 -3.39
N ILE A 466 4.26 -9.76 -4.53
CA ILE A 466 3.95 -9.13 -5.82
C ILE A 466 2.53 -8.53 -5.80
N LEU A 467 1.58 -9.25 -5.22
CA LEU A 467 0.22 -8.75 -4.98
C LEU A 467 0.23 -7.51 -4.06
N ASN A 468 1.03 -7.52 -3.00
CA ASN A 468 1.10 -6.41 -2.07
C ASN A 468 1.75 -5.16 -2.69
N LEU A 469 2.64 -5.32 -3.68
CA LEU A 469 3.07 -4.21 -4.52
C LEU A 469 1.87 -3.58 -5.26
N SER A 470 1.00 -4.37 -5.89
CA SER A 470 -0.20 -3.84 -6.55
C SER A 470 -1.18 -3.18 -5.58
N ARG A 471 -1.31 -3.71 -4.35
CA ARG A 471 -2.11 -3.10 -3.28
C ARG A 471 -1.52 -1.76 -2.82
N ALA A 472 -0.19 -1.62 -2.83
CA ALA A 472 0.46 -0.35 -2.51
C ALA A 472 0.05 0.74 -3.50
N MET A 473 -0.10 0.43 -4.80
CA MET A 473 -0.59 1.40 -5.79
C MET A 473 -2.01 1.87 -5.50
N ASP A 474 -2.90 0.97 -5.08
CA ASP A 474 -4.27 1.34 -4.73
C ASP A 474 -4.32 2.22 -3.45
N VAL A 475 -3.33 2.12 -2.57
CA VAL A 475 -3.21 3.01 -1.42
C VAL A 475 -2.56 4.35 -1.77
N ILE A 476 -1.55 4.35 -2.65
CA ILE A 476 -0.69 5.52 -2.86
C ILE A 476 -1.16 6.39 -4.03
N TYR A 477 -1.73 5.80 -5.09
CA TYR A 477 -2.03 6.48 -6.38
C TYR A 477 -3.50 6.44 -6.79
N LYS A 478 -4.40 5.94 -5.94
CA LYS A 478 -5.81 5.80 -6.32
C LYS A 478 -6.48 7.14 -6.63
N ASP A 479 -6.22 8.14 -5.79
CA ASP A 479 -6.90 9.43 -5.85
C ASP A 479 -5.98 10.54 -6.41
N ASP A 480 -4.67 10.49 -6.11
CA ASP A 480 -3.64 11.44 -6.54
C ASP A 480 -2.25 10.80 -6.30
N ASP A 481 -1.16 11.40 -6.79
CA ASP A 481 0.23 10.95 -6.59
C ASP A 481 0.66 11.14 -5.13
N GLY A 482 0.35 10.17 -4.26
CA GLY A 482 0.71 10.19 -2.85
C GLY A 482 2.22 10.12 -2.58
N TYR A 483 3.04 9.77 -3.56
CA TYR A 483 4.50 9.75 -3.41
C TYR A 483 5.07 11.16 -3.50
N THR A 484 4.72 11.90 -4.55
CA THR A 484 5.11 13.30 -4.71
C THR A 484 4.36 14.17 -3.69
N ASN A 485 3.05 13.97 -3.57
CA ASN A 485 2.13 14.69 -2.67
C ASN A 485 1.95 13.96 -1.32
N SER A 486 3.02 13.87 -0.53
CA SER A 486 3.06 13.08 0.71
C SER A 486 2.01 13.39 1.78
N HIS A 487 1.34 14.54 1.70
CA HIS A 487 0.23 14.89 2.60
C HIS A 487 -0.92 13.88 2.55
N ILE A 488 -1.12 13.19 1.43
CA ILE A 488 -2.14 12.14 1.24
C ILE A 488 -1.81 10.91 2.08
N LEU A 489 -0.53 10.54 2.15
CA LEU A 489 -0.09 9.38 2.93
C LEU A 489 0.08 9.69 4.42
N LYS A 490 0.02 10.96 4.82
CA LYS A 490 0.29 11.40 6.19
C LYS A 490 -0.56 10.67 7.21
N ASP A 491 -1.84 10.46 6.93
CA ASP A 491 -2.75 9.78 7.84
C ASP A 491 -2.50 8.28 7.92
N HIS A 492 -1.96 7.65 6.87
CA HIS A 492 -1.54 6.26 6.93
C HIS A 492 -0.21 6.10 7.68
N ILE A 493 0.80 6.92 7.33
CA ILE A 493 2.16 6.88 7.89
C ILE A 493 2.19 7.29 9.36
N SER A 494 1.54 8.41 9.68
CA SER A 494 1.63 9.02 11.01
C SER A 494 0.65 8.42 12.01
N SER A 495 0.03 7.31 11.66
CA SER A 495 -0.93 6.61 12.50
C SER A 495 -0.18 5.79 13.57
N GLY A 496 0.50 6.48 14.48
CA GLY A 496 0.92 5.94 15.78
C GLY A 496 -0.25 5.94 16.76
N ASP A 497 -0.05 5.47 17.98
CA ASP A 497 -1.03 5.56 19.08
C ASP A 497 -1.75 6.91 19.13
N LYS A 498 -2.94 6.91 19.73
CA LYS A 498 -3.78 8.07 20.11
C LYS A 498 -3.05 9.18 20.94
N LEU A 499 -1.73 9.26 20.89
CA LEU A 499 -0.89 10.36 21.36
C LEU A 499 -0.85 11.55 20.39
N LYS A 500 -1.71 11.59 19.35
CA LYS A 500 -1.97 12.77 18.52
C LYS A 500 -3.19 13.55 19.01
N PHE A 501 -3.21 14.01 20.26
CA PHE A 501 -4.29 14.91 20.67
C PHE A 501 -3.82 16.25 21.24
N ALA A 502 -2.53 16.45 21.51
CA ALA A 502 -2.03 17.73 22.01
C ALA A 502 -1.01 18.37 21.06
N ASN A 503 -1.43 19.39 20.32
CA ASN A 503 -0.51 20.24 19.56
C ASN A 503 0.33 21.10 20.51
N HIS A 504 1.50 21.53 20.07
CA HIS A 504 2.26 22.47 20.87
C HIS A 504 1.63 23.87 20.82
N ALA A 505 1.48 24.51 21.98
CA ALA A 505 1.25 25.95 22.03
C ALA A 505 2.00 26.58 23.22
N PRO A 506 2.50 27.82 23.07
CA PRO A 506 3.08 28.58 24.17
C PRO A 506 2.03 29.04 25.20
N ASP A 507 0.75 28.96 24.86
CA ASP A 507 -0.38 29.12 25.77
C ASP A 507 -1.25 27.85 25.74
N PRO A 508 -0.84 26.78 26.45
CA PRO A 508 -1.51 25.48 26.31
C PRO A 508 -2.73 25.36 27.22
N ASN A 509 -3.81 24.74 26.72
CA ASN A 509 -5.00 24.39 27.49
C ASN A 509 -4.87 23.05 28.26
N CYS A 510 -3.75 22.35 28.11
CA CYS A 510 -3.38 21.18 28.91
C CYS A 510 -2.02 21.35 29.62
N TYR A 511 -1.75 20.50 30.61
CA TYR A 511 -0.44 20.33 31.22
C TYR A 511 -0.09 18.85 31.44
N ALA A 512 1.20 18.50 31.40
CA ALA A 512 1.67 17.16 31.65
C ALA A 512 2.25 17.02 33.05
N LYS A 513 2.07 15.86 33.66
CA LYS A 513 2.62 15.51 34.96
C LYS A 513 3.04 14.05 34.98
N VAL A 514 4.20 13.76 35.53
CA VAL A 514 4.60 12.38 35.82
C VAL A 514 3.76 11.86 36.98
N ILE A 515 3.06 10.75 36.76
CA ILE A 515 2.20 10.07 37.72
C ILE A 515 2.63 8.61 37.84
N MET A 516 2.24 7.99 38.95
CA MET A 516 2.50 6.59 39.21
C MET A 516 1.23 5.79 38.98
N VAL A 517 1.28 4.84 38.06
CA VAL A 517 0.13 4.00 37.70
C VAL A 517 0.58 2.55 37.69
N ALA A 518 0.02 1.75 38.59
CA ALA A 518 0.34 0.33 38.77
C ALA A 518 1.85 0.03 38.98
N GLY A 519 2.58 0.96 39.59
CA GLY A 519 4.02 0.81 39.86
C GLY A 519 4.95 1.37 38.77
N ASP A 520 4.40 1.87 37.66
CA ASP A 520 5.17 2.49 36.58
C ASP A 520 5.04 4.01 36.55
N HIS A 521 6.14 4.69 36.19
CA HIS A 521 6.13 6.12 35.86
C HIS A 521 5.42 6.32 34.53
N ARG A 522 4.33 7.09 34.53
CA ARG A 522 3.59 7.48 33.33
C ARG A 522 3.49 9.00 33.25
N VAL A 523 3.38 9.55 32.03
CA VAL A 523 3.05 10.96 31.83
C VAL A 523 1.54 11.07 31.63
N GLY A 524 0.85 11.72 32.56
CA GLY A 524 -0.56 12.08 32.41
C GLY A 524 -0.69 13.49 31.84
N ILE A 525 -1.60 13.68 30.88
CA ILE A 525 -2.00 14.98 30.37
C ILE A 525 -3.33 15.38 31.01
N PHE A 526 -3.39 16.58 31.57
CA PHE A 526 -4.53 17.10 32.31
C PHE A 526 -4.97 18.43 31.68
N ALA A 527 -6.28 18.63 31.53
CA ALA A 527 -6.80 19.90 31.07
C ALA A 527 -6.61 20.99 32.15
N LYS A 528 -6.20 22.19 31.73
CA LYS A 528 -6.16 23.40 32.58
C LYS A 528 -7.52 24.05 32.69
N GLU A 529 -8.37 23.81 31.70
CA GLU A 529 -9.70 24.39 31.56
C GLU A 529 -10.69 23.33 31.05
N ARG A 530 -11.97 23.69 30.97
CA ARG A 530 -12.99 22.79 30.41
C ARG A 530 -12.85 22.77 28.89
N ILE A 531 -12.56 21.60 28.34
CA ILE A 531 -12.39 21.40 26.90
C ILE A 531 -13.69 20.80 26.33
N GLY A 532 -14.25 21.47 25.32
CA GLY A 532 -15.47 21.06 24.62
C GLY A 532 -15.25 19.90 23.65
N VAL A 533 -16.35 19.25 23.24
CA VAL A 533 -16.30 18.23 22.19
C VAL A 533 -15.87 18.90 20.87
N GLY A 534 -14.79 18.40 20.26
CA GLY A 534 -14.22 18.93 19.03
C GLY A 534 -13.16 20.04 19.22
N GLU A 535 -12.87 20.45 20.45
CA GLU A 535 -11.76 21.38 20.73
C GLU A 535 -10.41 20.65 20.73
N GLU A 536 -9.40 21.29 20.15
CA GLU A 536 -8.05 20.77 20.06
C GLU A 536 -7.31 20.91 21.40
N LEU A 537 -6.52 19.91 21.79
CA LEU A 537 -5.67 20.03 22.97
C LEU A 537 -4.35 20.68 22.59
N PHE A 538 -3.84 21.51 23.49
CA PHE A 538 -2.57 22.19 23.35
C PHE A 538 -1.71 21.94 24.59
N TYR A 539 -0.42 21.63 24.41
CA TYR A 539 0.54 21.43 25.49
C TYR A 539 1.86 22.17 25.24
N ASP A 540 2.52 22.66 26.29
CA ASP A 540 3.84 23.28 26.17
C ASP A 540 4.93 22.22 26.30
N CYS A 541 5.58 21.91 25.18
CA CYS A 541 6.70 20.97 25.12
C CYS A 541 7.96 21.47 25.82
N ARG A 542 7.98 22.73 26.30
CA ARG A 542 9.08 23.38 27.03
C ARG A 542 10.41 23.30 26.29
N TYR A 543 10.38 23.56 24.98
CA TYR A 543 11.61 23.70 24.21
C TYR A 543 12.48 24.82 24.80
N GLU A 544 13.77 24.57 24.95
CA GLU A 544 14.74 25.63 25.26
C GLU A 544 14.77 26.63 24.08
N ALA A 545 14.94 27.91 24.37
CA ALA A 545 14.79 28.98 23.38
C ALA A 545 15.77 28.86 22.19
N ASP A 546 16.92 28.24 22.40
CA ASP A 546 17.95 27.93 21.40
C ASP A 546 17.70 26.62 20.64
N ARG A 547 16.83 25.74 21.14
CA ARG A 547 16.51 24.42 20.57
C ARG A 547 15.09 24.29 20.03
N ALA A 548 14.26 25.33 20.19
CA ALA A 548 12.89 25.34 19.72
C ALA A 548 12.83 25.34 18.18
N PRO A 549 12.11 24.39 17.54
CA PRO A 549 11.87 24.40 16.10
C PRO A 549 11.07 25.65 15.69
N ALA A 550 11.19 26.08 14.43
CA ALA A 550 10.64 27.36 13.96
C ALA A 550 9.14 27.53 14.23
N TRP A 551 8.35 26.46 14.13
CA TRP A 551 6.91 26.44 14.40
C TRP A 551 6.55 26.55 15.90
N ALA A 552 7.52 26.38 16.81
CA ALA A 552 7.32 26.46 18.27
C ALA A 552 7.73 27.82 18.86
N ARG A 553 8.27 28.74 18.05
CA ARG A 553 8.74 30.06 18.52
C ARG A 553 7.58 31.06 18.55
N LYS A 554 7.54 31.93 19.57
CA LYS A 554 6.55 33.01 19.64
C LYS A 554 6.79 34.02 18.49
N PRO A 555 5.75 34.47 17.77
CA PRO A 555 5.87 35.58 16.83
C PRO A 555 6.34 36.85 17.54
N GLU A 556 7.33 37.55 16.98
CA GLU A 556 7.79 38.83 17.53
C GLU A 556 6.68 39.89 17.44
N ALA A 557 6.40 40.57 18.56
CA ALA A 557 5.39 41.61 18.62
C ALA A 557 5.86 42.86 17.85
N SER A 558 5.23 43.14 16.71
CA SER A 558 5.41 44.40 15.98
C SER A 558 4.95 45.57 16.86
N GLY A 559 5.84 46.54 17.06
CA GLY A 559 5.66 47.68 17.94
C GLY A 559 4.43 48.56 17.64
N SER A 560 3.91 49.09 18.73
CA SER A 560 2.93 50.18 18.90
C SER A 560 2.72 51.15 17.72
N LYS A 561 1.45 51.31 17.31
CA LYS A 561 0.83 52.64 17.11
C LYS A 561 -0.63 52.61 17.59
N LYS A 562 -0.93 53.46 18.57
CA LYS A 562 -2.30 53.87 18.96
C LYS A 562 -2.89 54.78 17.89
N GLU A 563 -4.17 54.61 17.58
CA GLU A 563 -5.12 55.71 17.43
C GLU A 563 -6.57 55.21 17.58
N ASP A 564 -7.46 56.11 17.97
CA ASP A 564 -8.62 55.87 18.85
C ASP A 564 -9.94 55.44 18.17
N GLY A 565 -10.67 54.53 18.84
CA GLY A 565 -12.06 54.70 19.29
C GLY A 565 -13.23 54.83 18.30
N ALA A 566 -14.02 53.75 18.12
CA ALA A 566 -15.50 53.72 18.26
C ALA A 566 -16.07 52.29 18.04
N PRO A 567 -17.15 51.85 18.73
CA PRO A 567 -17.65 50.48 18.66
C PRO A 567 -18.70 50.31 17.56
N SER A 568 -18.57 49.27 16.74
CA SER A 568 -19.57 48.89 15.73
C SER A 568 -20.08 47.47 16.03
N SER A 569 -21.30 47.40 16.54
CA SER A 569 -22.14 46.21 16.57
C SER A 569 -22.44 45.74 15.14
N GLY A 570 -22.20 44.46 14.82
CA GLY A 570 -22.44 43.94 13.48
C GLY A 570 -22.60 42.42 13.44
N ARG A 571 -23.85 42.01 13.36
CA ARG A 571 -24.40 40.65 13.24
C ARG A 571 -23.78 39.84 12.07
N ALA A 572 -23.71 38.53 12.26
CA ALA A 572 -23.36 37.53 11.26
C ALA A 572 -24.14 37.65 9.94
N LYS A 573 -23.46 37.37 8.81
CA LYS A 573 -24.09 36.96 7.54
C LYS A 573 -23.33 35.77 6.95
N LYS A 574 -24.10 34.70 6.71
CA LYS A 574 -23.82 33.65 5.72
C LYS A 574 -23.77 34.25 4.31
N LEU A 575 -22.91 33.72 3.46
CA LEU A 575 -23.03 33.64 2.00
C LEU A 575 -22.64 32.19 1.66
N ALA A 576 -23.58 31.35 1.21
CA ALA A 576 -24.08 31.24 -0.16
C ALA A 576 -23.04 30.60 -1.07
#